data_AF-A0A251UR99-F1
#
_entry.id   AF-A0A251UR99-F1
#
_cell.length_a   1.000
_cell.length_b   1.000
_cell.length_c   1.000
_cell.angle_alpha   90.00
_cell.angle_beta   90.00
_cell.angle_gamma   90.00
#
_symmetry.space_group_name_H-M   'P 1'
#
loop_
_entity.id
_entity.type
_entity.pdbx_description
1 polymer ?
#
loop_
_entity_poly.entity_id
_entity_poly.type
_entity_poly.pdbx_seq_one_letter_code
_entity_poly.pdbx_strand_id
1 'polypeptide(L)'
;MHFHDCFIRGCDGSVLLSSKGNNKAEKDGPPNVSLHAFYVVDNAKRAVESVCPGVVSCAYSGGPSWVVPKGRKDGRISKARETIQLPAPTFN
;
A
#
# COMPACT_ATOMS: atom_id res chain seq x y z
N MET A 1 2.54 3.24 -5.82
CA MET A 1 2.05 2.54 -4.62
C MET A 1 1.27 3.44 -3.68
N HIS A 2 1.83 4.52 -3.11
CA HIS A 2 1.09 5.39 -2.16
C HIS A 2 -0.26 5.91 -2.68
N PHE A 3 -0.32 6.35 -3.95
CA PHE A 3 -1.57 6.75 -4.59
C PHE A 3 -2.63 5.63 -4.59
N HIS A 4 -2.25 4.42 -4.99
CA HIS A 4 -3.16 3.29 -5.11
C HIS A 4 -3.67 2.81 -3.76
N ASP A 5 -2.81 2.86 -2.73
CA ASP A 5 -3.16 2.58 -1.35
C ASP A 5 -4.19 3.60 -0.84
N CYS A 6 -3.88 4.89 -0.94
CA CYS A 6 -4.76 5.93 -0.43
C CYS A 6 -6.13 6.03 -1.12
N PHE A 7 -6.21 5.64 -2.40
CA PHE A 7 -7.47 5.68 -3.16
C PHE A 7 -8.45 4.57 -2.76
N ILE A 8 -7.92 3.43 -2.31
CA ILE A 8 -8.73 2.26 -1.97
C ILE A 8 -8.78 2.18 -0.45
N ARG A 9 -9.93 2.49 0.15
CA ARG A 9 -10.16 2.42 1.61
C ARG A 9 -9.23 3.28 2.49
N GLY A 10 -8.37 4.11 1.89
CA GLY A 10 -7.49 5.05 2.58
C GLY A 10 -6.06 4.52 2.73
N CYS A 11 -5.14 5.36 3.19
CA CYS A 11 -3.70 5.02 3.26
C CYS A 11 -3.41 4.08 4.44
N ASP A 12 -3.75 2.80 4.30
CA ASP A 12 -3.64 1.78 5.35
C ASP A 12 -2.67 0.64 4.97
N GLY A 13 -1.98 0.69 3.84
CA GLY A 13 -1.04 -0.35 3.42
C GLY A 13 -1.72 -1.65 2.93
N SER A 14 -3.05 -1.66 2.73
CA SER A 14 -3.80 -2.80 2.20
C SER A 14 -3.31 -3.26 0.82
N VAL A 15 -2.72 -2.37 0.03
CA VAL A 15 -2.11 -2.69 -1.28
C VAL A 15 -0.90 -3.63 -1.16
N LEU A 16 -0.26 -3.70 0.01
CA LEU A 16 0.91 -4.54 0.26
C LEU A 16 0.53 -5.98 0.62
N LEU A 17 -0.75 -6.25 0.93
CA LEU A 17 -1.22 -7.58 1.27
C LEU A 17 -1.21 -8.51 0.05
N SER A 18 -0.89 -9.78 0.29
CA SER A 18 -0.84 -10.81 -0.75
C SER A 18 -2.13 -11.63 -0.77
N SER A 19 -2.48 -12.16 -1.95
CA SER A 19 -3.63 -13.05 -2.12
C SER A 19 -3.51 -14.29 -1.24
N LYS A 20 -4.62 -14.69 -0.61
CA LYS A 20 -4.68 -15.87 0.28
C LYS A 20 -5.97 -16.65 0.05
N GLY A 21 -5.82 -17.92 -0.33
CA GLY A 21 -6.96 -18.82 -0.62
C GLY A 21 -7.86 -18.24 -1.70
N ASN A 22 -9.15 -18.08 -1.39
CA ASN A 22 -10.15 -17.54 -2.32
C ASN A 22 -10.17 -15.99 -2.37
N ASN A 23 -9.37 -15.29 -1.56
CA ASN A 23 -9.30 -13.83 -1.58
C ASN A 23 -8.17 -13.34 -2.49
N LYS A 24 -8.54 -12.70 -3.60
CA LYS A 24 -7.60 -11.95 -4.43
C LYS A 24 -7.33 -10.57 -3.81
N ALA A 25 -6.08 -10.29 -3.48
CA ALA A 25 -5.65 -9.01 -2.91
C ALA A 25 -5.64 -7.90 -3.97
N GLU A 26 -5.64 -6.65 -3.53
CA GLU A 26 -5.53 -5.46 -4.38
C GLU A 26 -4.30 -5.51 -5.28
N LYS A 27 -3.21 -6.08 -4.79
CA LYS A 27 -1.98 -6.30 -5.54
C LYS A 27 -2.19 -7.01 -6.89
N ASP A 28 -3.17 -7.91 -6.95
CA ASP A 28 -3.50 -8.70 -8.15
C ASP A 28 -4.69 -8.11 -8.95
N GLY A 29 -5.15 -6.91 -8.58
CA GLY A 29 -6.20 -6.21 -9.32
C GLY A 29 -5.68 -5.61 -10.64
N PRO A 30 -6.52 -5.52 -11.69
CA PRO A 30 -6.10 -5.04 -13.01
C PRO A 30 -5.30 -3.72 -13.04
N PRO A 31 -5.67 -2.67 -12.27
CA PRO A 31 -4.92 -1.42 -12.25
C PRO A 31 -3.61 -1.49 -11.46
N ASN A 32 -3.46 -2.51 -10.60
CA ASN A 32 -2.34 -2.66 -9.69
C ASN A 32 -1.26 -3.60 -10.22
N VAL A 33 -1.50 -4.32 -11.33
CA VAL A 33 -0.51 -5.18 -12.01
C VAL A 33 0.75 -4.39 -12.43
N SER A 34 0.61 -3.09 -12.68
CA SER A 34 1.74 -2.19 -13.00
C SER A 34 2.59 -1.80 -11.80
N LEU A 35 2.09 -2.03 -10.57
CA LEU A 35 2.85 -1.75 -9.35
C LEU A 35 4.01 -2.73 -9.23
N HIS A 36 5.18 -2.19 -8.91
CA HIS A 36 6.42 -2.93 -8.79
C HIS A 36 7.19 -2.46 -7.55
N ALA A 37 8.33 -3.09 -7.29
CA ALA A 37 9.24 -2.73 -6.21
C ALA A 37 8.67 -2.84 -4.77
N PHE A 38 7.69 -3.74 -4.54
CA PHE A 38 7.19 -4.07 -3.20
C PHE A 38 8.31 -4.44 -2.21
N TYR A 39 9.36 -5.11 -2.69
CA TYR A 39 10.52 -5.51 -1.89
C TYR A 39 11.24 -4.33 -1.21
N VAL A 40 11.18 -3.13 -1.80
CA VAL A 40 11.80 -1.92 -1.22
C VAL A 40 11.09 -1.53 0.07
N VAL A 41 9.75 -1.61 0.06
CA VAL A 41 8.91 -1.30 1.24
C VAL A 41 9.10 -2.38 2.30
N ASP A 42 9.17 -3.65 1.91
CA ASP A 42 9.44 -4.76 2.84
C ASP A 42 10.81 -4.62 3.52
N ASN A 43 11.84 -4.26 2.77
CA ASN A 43 13.20 -4.05 3.31
C ASN A 43 13.24 -2.85 4.27
N ALA A 44 12.60 -1.73 3.90
CA ALA A 44 12.49 -0.57 4.77
C ALA A 44 11.74 -0.91 6.07
N LYS A 45 10.64 -1.65 5.97
CA LYS A 45 9.89 -2.12 7.14
C LYS A 45 10.73 -3.01 8.04
N ARG A 46 11.47 -3.98 7.49
CA ARG A 46 12.39 -4.83 8.26
C ARG A 46 13.45 -4.02 9.00
N ALA A 47 14.04 -3.03 8.34
CA ALA A 47 15.03 -2.15 8.96
C ALA A 47 14.40 -1.35 10.13
N VAL A 48 13.20 -0.82 9.96
CA VAL A 48 12.51 -0.06 11.02
C VAL A 48 12.07 -0.97 12.17
N GLU A 49 11.54 -2.15 11.89
CA GLU A 49 11.14 -3.14 12.91
C GLU A 49 12.33 -3.63 13.73
N SER A 50 13.53 -3.67 13.16
CA SER A 50 14.75 -4.03 13.90
C SER A 50 15.11 -3.02 15.00
N VAL A 51 14.67 -1.76 14.84
CA VAL A 51 14.94 -0.67 15.80
C VAL A 51 13.73 -0.44 16.71
N CYS A 52 12.51 -0.52 16.18
CA CYS A 52 11.27 -0.23 16.91
C CYS A 52 10.17 -1.23 16.54
N PRO A 53 10.15 -2.42 17.15
CA PRO A 53 9.18 -3.47 16.84
C PRO A 53 7.73 -3.01 17.07
N GLY A 54 6.89 -3.11 16.04
CA GLY A 54 5.45 -2.83 16.11
C GLY A 54 5.06 -1.37 16.27
N VAL A 55 6.00 -0.42 16.17
CA VAL A 55 5.74 1.02 16.42
C VAL A 55 5.33 1.77 15.14
N VAL A 56 5.92 1.41 14.00
CA VAL A 56 5.77 2.20 12.76
C VAL A 56 4.86 1.49 11.77
N SER A 57 3.69 2.06 11.53
CA SER A 57 2.85 1.70 10.37
C SER A 57 3.58 2.03 9.07
N CYS A 58 3.54 1.14 8.07
CA CYS A 58 4.34 1.23 6.85
C CYS A 58 3.94 2.43 5.96
N ALA A 59 4.58 3.60 6.10
CA ALA A 59 4.45 4.68 5.12
C ALA A 59 5.74 5.53 5.07
N TYR A 60 6.49 5.43 3.96
CA TYR A 60 7.64 6.27 3.66
C TYR A 60 7.58 6.72 2.19
N SER A 61 7.73 8.02 1.94
CA SER A 61 7.80 8.60 0.59
C SER A 61 9.02 9.53 0.50
N GLY A 62 9.99 9.21 -0.36
CA GLY A 62 11.21 9.99 -0.59
C GLY A 62 11.03 11.17 -1.55
N GLY A 63 10.07 12.06 -1.27
CA GLY A 63 9.83 13.29 -2.05
C GLY A 63 10.47 14.54 -1.43
N PRO A 64 10.15 15.75 -1.94
CA PRO A 64 10.55 17.00 -1.31
C PRO A 64 10.23 17.01 0.20
N SER A 65 11.04 17.74 0.98
CA SER A 65 10.96 17.68 2.44
C SER A 65 9.70 18.38 2.95
N TRP A 66 8.71 17.60 3.37
CA TRP A 66 7.60 18.05 4.21
C TRP A 66 7.30 17.00 5.29
N VAL A 67 6.83 17.45 6.44
CA VAL A 67 6.48 16.55 7.55
C VAL A 67 5.16 15.86 7.22
N VAL A 68 5.23 14.58 6.86
CA VAL A 68 4.03 13.76 6.65
C VAL A 68 3.38 13.44 8.01
N PRO A 69 2.05 13.62 8.18
CA PRO A 69 1.34 13.14 9.34
C PRO A 69 1.52 11.62 9.51
N LYS A 70 1.92 11.21 10.73
CA LYS A 70 2.22 9.82 11.11
C LYS A 70 1.07 9.24 11.95
N GLY A 71 1.10 7.92 12.20
CA GLY A 71 0.14 7.25 13.09
C GLY A 71 -1.07 6.61 12.40
N ARG A 72 -1.03 6.45 11.08
CA ARG A 72 -2.00 5.60 10.37
C ARG A 72 -1.85 4.16 10.86
N LYS A 73 -2.88 3.33 10.70
CA LYS A 73 -2.84 1.91 11.12
C LYS A 73 -2.91 1.02 9.89
N ASP A 74 -2.31 -0.15 9.99
CA ASP A 74 -2.27 -1.10 8.89
C ASP A 74 -3.66 -1.74 8.67
N GLY A 75 -4.10 -1.77 7.42
CA GLY A 75 -5.34 -2.36 6.94
C GLY A 75 -5.29 -3.89 6.98
N ARG A 76 -6.44 -4.52 7.24
CA ARG A 76 -6.57 -6.00 7.29
C ARG A 76 -7.33 -6.58 6.11
N ILE A 77 -7.87 -5.73 5.23
CA ILE A 77 -8.73 -6.11 4.13
C ILE A 77 -8.07 -5.60 2.86
N SER A 78 -7.87 -6.50 1.90
CA SER A 78 -7.35 -6.17 0.57
C SER A 78 -8.12 -7.00 -0.44
N LYS A 79 -8.77 -6.32 -1.40
CA LYS A 79 -9.64 -6.96 -2.39
C LYS A 79 -9.39 -6.42 -3.80
N ALA A 80 -9.01 -7.31 -4.72
CA ALA A 80 -8.78 -6.98 -6.13
C ALA A 80 -9.95 -6.23 -6.78
N ARG A 81 -11.19 -6.57 -6.43
CA ARG A 81 -12.40 -5.92 -6.99
C ARG A 81 -12.51 -4.43 -6.63
N GLU A 82 -11.92 -4.00 -5.51
CA GLU A 82 -12.01 -2.61 -5.05
C GLU A 82 -11.07 -1.69 -5.86
N THR A 83 -10.11 -2.28 -6.59
CA THR A 83 -9.21 -1.55 -7.48
C THR A 83 -9.91 -0.86 -8.65
N ILE A 84 -11.15 -1.25 -8.99
CA ILE A 84 -11.96 -0.56 -10.02
C ILE A 84 -12.26 0.91 -9.70
N GLN A 85 -12.08 1.33 -8.44
CA GLN A 85 -12.22 2.72 -8.01
C GLN A 85 -11.03 3.60 -8.42
N LEU A 86 -9.93 3.01 -8.89
CA LEU A 86 -8.79 3.77 -9.39
C LEU A 86 -9.15 4.40 -10.75
N PRO A 87 -8.81 5.69 -10.95
CA PRO A 87 -9.09 6.35 -12.21
C PRO A 87 -8.33 5.67 -13.35
N ALA A 88 -9.05 5.38 -14.44
CA ALA A 88 -8.46 4.84 -15.65
C ALA A 88 -7.66 5.94 -16.38
N PRO A 89 -6.60 5.58 -17.13
CA PRO A 89 -5.87 6.55 -17.95
C PRO A 89 -6.72 7.18 -19.07
N THR A 90 -7.91 6.65 -19.33
CA THR A 90 -8.88 7.14 -20.32
C THR A 90 -10.03 7.94 -19.69
N PHE A 91 -9.95 8.27 -18.41
CA PHE A 91 -10.97 9.08 -17.73
C PHE A 91 -10.84 10.55 -18.18
N ASN A 92 -11.95 11.14 -18.63
CA ASN A 92 -12.07 12.55 -19.05
C ASN A 92 -12.56 13.43 -17.90
#